data_AF-A0A0H5DRR3-F1
#
_entry.id   AF-A0A0H5DRR3-F1
#
_cell.length_a   1.000
_cell.length_b   1.000
_cell.length_c   1.000
_cell.angle_alpha   90.00
_cell.angle_beta   90.00
_cell.angle_gamma   90.00
#
_symmetry.space_group_name_H-M   'P 1'
#
loop_
_entity.id
_entity.type
_entity.pdbx_description
1 polymer ?
#
loop_
_entity_poly.entity_id
_entity_poly.type
_entity_poly.pdbx_seq_one_letter_code
_entity_poly.pdbx_strand_id
1 'polypeptide(L)'
;MIWQSLILFIFLQTATLGAEGMSSLEQLMKLNEKELIENYQGKEVELKGFLYAGSGDRHFLSTEPNLKSCCLKANGQGMRAIEVEGLGLSSREGSLVALRGILYIDQNPPHSLHLLAALPAEDDDGKIITFAMLMIGLALMGYICYLLCTDKIWKKR
;
A
#
# COMPACT_ATOMS: atom_id res chain seq x y z
N MET A 1 -21.86 13.74 29.69
CA MET A 1 -20.44 13.85 29.27
C MET A 1 -19.72 12.51 29.06
N ILE A 2 -20.18 11.38 29.63
CA ILE A 2 -19.48 10.08 29.51
C ILE A 2 -19.63 9.43 28.11
N TRP A 3 -20.70 9.76 27.37
CA TRP A 3 -20.98 9.15 26.06
C TRP A 3 -20.07 9.64 24.91
N GLN A 4 -19.50 10.85 24.99
CA GLN A 4 -18.58 11.36 23.95
C GLN A 4 -17.20 10.69 24.01
N SER A 5 -16.73 10.29 25.19
CA SER A 5 -15.45 9.60 25.34
C SER A 5 -15.48 8.16 24.80
N LEU A 6 -16.65 7.51 24.80
CA LEU A 6 -16.81 6.13 24.31
C LEU A 6 -16.74 6.03 22.78
N ILE A 7 -17.28 7.03 22.07
CA ILE A 7 -17.25 7.09 20.60
C ILE A 7 -15.82 7.33 20.09
N LEU A 8 -15.05 8.17 20.78
CA LEU A 8 -13.65 8.44 20.46
C LEU A 8 -12.75 7.20 20.63
N PHE A 9 -13.04 6.36 21.63
CA PHE A 9 -12.28 5.12 21.86
C PHE A 9 -12.54 4.04 20.79
N ILE A 10 -13.77 3.94 20.29
CA ILE A 10 -14.15 2.98 19.24
C ILE A 10 -13.52 3.37 17.89
N PHE A 11 -13.45 4.67 17.57
CA PHE A 11 -12.76 5.15 16.38
C PHE A 11 -11.23 4.96 16.45
N LEU A 12 -10.64 5.04 17.65
CA LEU A 12 -9.20 4.83 17.81
C LEU A 12 -8.79 3.36 17.63
N GLN A 13 -9.63 2.41 18.05
CA GLN A 13 -9.33 0.98 17.88
C GLN A 13 -9.52 0.48 16.44
N THR A 14 -10.46 1.06 15.68
CA THR A 14 -10.66 0.68 14.27
C THR A 14 -9.54 1.18 13.36
N ALA A 15 -8.88 2.28 13.70
CA ALA A 15 -7.69 2.76 12.98
C ALA A 15 -6.46 1.84 13.16
N THR A 16 -6.37 1.09 14.28
CA THR A 16 -5.22 0.22 14.56
C THR A 16 -5.33 -1.19 13.96
N LEU A 17 -6.51 -1.61 13.48
CA LEU A 17 -6.71 -2.95 12.91
C LEU A 17 -6.41 -3.05 11.39
N GLY A 18 -6.10 -1.94 10.72
CA GLY A 18 -5.76 -1.94 9.28
C GLY A 18 -4.26 -2.07 8.96
N ALA A 19 -3.39 -2.11 9.97
CA ALA A 19 -1.94 -2.07 9.79
C ALA A 19 -1.27 -3.46 9.76
N GLU A 20 -2.02 -4.52 9.49
CA GLU A 20 -1.44 -5.85 9.30
C GLU A 20 -1.10 -6.07 7.82
N GLY A 21 0.20 -6.05 7.51
CA GLY A 21 0.71 -6.82 6.38
C GLY A 21 1.23 -6.05 5.17
N MET A 22 1.82 -4.86 5.35
CA MET A 22 2.65 -4.29 4.27
C MET A 22 4.05 -4.94 4.34
N SER A 23 4.21 -6.14 3.75
CA SER A 23 5.54 -6.73 3.60
C SER A 23 6.29 -5.96 2.53
N SER A 24 7.32 -5.22 2.93
CA SER A 24 8.10 -4.46 1.94
C SER A 24 8.80 -5.44 1.00
N LEU A 25 8.86 -5.10 -0.29
CA LEU A 25 9.62 -5.88 -1.28
C LEU A 25 11.05 -6.18 -0.78
N GLU A 26 11.64 -5.25 -0.04
CA GLU A 26 12.96 -5.39 0.57
C GLU A 26 13.03 -6.47 1.66
N GLN A 27 11.96 -6.69 2.42
CA GLN A 27 11.87 -7.79 3.38
C GLN A 27 11.79 -9.13 2.67
N LEU A 28 10.94 -9.24 1.63
CA LEU A 28 10.81 -10.46 0.83
C LEU A 28 12.13 -10.87 0.18
N MET A 29 12.89 -9.90 -0.34
CA MET A 29 14.20 -10.15 -0.96
C MET A 29 15.29 -10.61 0.02
N LYS A 30 15.10 -10.43 1.33
CA LYS A 30 16.03 -10.89 2.37
C LYS A 30 15.69 -12.28 2.90
N LEU A 31 14.50 -12.80 2.61
CA LEU A 31 14.08 -14.12 3.06
C LEU A 31 14.82 -15.22 2.31
N ASN A 32 14.96 -16.36 2.97
CA ASN A 32 15.52 -17.53 2.32
C ASN A 32 14.50 -18.13 1.35
N GLU A 33 14.98 -18.78 0.30
CA GLU A 33 14.13 -19.32 -0.77
C GLU A 33 13.06 -20.29 -0.24
N LYS A 34 13.44 -21.15 0.72
CA LYS A 34 12.52 -22.08 1.38
C LYS A 34 11.40 -21.36 2.13
N GLU A 35 11.71 -20.25 2.81
CA GLU A 35 10.72 -19.46 3.56
C GLU A 35 9.78 -18.71 2.62
N LEU A 36 10.29 -18.22 1.50
CA LEU A 36 9.50 -17.60 0.43
C LEU A 36 8.47 -18.59 -0.12
N ILE A 37 8.89 -19.81 -0.45
CA ILE A 37 8.00 -20.85 -0.97
C ILE A 37 6.98 -21.29 0.09
N GLU A 38 7.42 -21.59 1.31
CA GLU A 38 6.52 -22.08 2.36
C GLU A 38 5.48 -21.03 2.80
N ASN A 39 5.89 -19.75 2.88
CA ASN A 39 5.02 -18.72 3.46
C ASN A 39 4.28 -17.86 2.44
N TYR A 40 4.76 -17.75 1.20
CA TYR A 40 4.21 -16.78 0.23
C TYR A 40 3.79 -17.38 -1.11
N GLN A 41 4.13 -18.63 -1.43
CA GLN A 41 3.71 -19.26 -2.68
C GLN A 41 2.18 -19.24 -2.83
N GLY A 42 1.69 -18.62 -3.90
CA GLY A 42 0.27 -18.54 -4.23
C GLY A 42 -0.53 -17.60 -3.32
N LYS A 43 0.12 -16.82 -2.45
CA LYS A 43 -0.56 -15.82 -1.62
C LYS A 43 -0.63 -14.49 -2.33
N GLU A 44 -1.71 -13.78 -2.05
CA GLU A 44 -1.85 -12.38 -2.43
C GLU A 44 -0.95 -11.52 -1.54
N VAL A 45 -0.14 -10.68 -2.17
CA VAL A 45 0.79 -9.77 -1.51
C VAL A 45 0.70 -8.38 -2.13
N GLU A 46 0.98 -7.37 -1.32
CA GLU A 46 1.14 -6.00 -1.79
C GLU A 46 2.61 -5.61 -1.72
N LEU A 47 3.19 -5.28 -2.88
CA LEU A 47 4.59 -4.94 -3.02
C LEU A 47 4.74 -3.51 -3.51
N LYS A 48 5.60 -2.76 -2.84
CA LYS A 48 5.96 -1.40 -3.23
C LYS A 48 7.35 -1.37 -3.82
N GLY A 49 7.49 -0.76 -4.99
CA GLY A 49 8.77 -0.64 -5.69
C GLY A 49 8.70 0.25 -6.92
N PHE A 50 9.83 0.41 -7.57
CA PHE A 50 9.96 1.11 -8.85
C PHE A 50 9.68 0.14 -9.99
N LEU A 51 8.78 0.52 -10.88
CA LEU A 51 8.39 -0.29 -12.04
C LEU A 51 9.27 0.04 -13.24
N TYR A 52 9.84 -0.97 -13.88
CA TYR A 52 10.67 -0.83 -15.07
C TYR A 52 10.16 -1.71 -16.20
N ALA A 53 10.21 -1.21 -17.42
CA ALA A 53 10.00 -2.03 -18.60
C ALA A 53 11.26 -2.85 -18.92
N GLY A 54 11.07 -4.13 -19.21
CA GLY A 54 12.10 -5.04 -19.68
C GLY A 54 12.06 -5.23 -21.20
N SER A 55 12.81 -6.21 -21.68
CA SER A 55 12.73 -6.62 -23.09
C SER A 55 11.43 -7.38 -23.37
N GLY A 56 10.61 -6.83 -24.26
CA GLY A 56 9.28 -7.36 -24.62
C GLY A 56 8.16 -6.67 -23.85
N ASP A 57 7.06 -7.38 -23.59
CA ASP A 57 5.93 -6.88 -22.78
C ASP A 57 6.09 -7.19 -21.27
N ARG A 58 7.35 -7.34 -20.84
CA ARG A 58 7.71 -7.75 -19.48
C ARG A 58 7.99 -6.54 -18.61
N HIS A 59 7.51 -6.58 -17.39
CA HIS A 59 7.70 -5.52 -16.41
C HIS A 59 8.42 -6.08 -15.19
N PHE A 60 9.23 -5.25 -14.55
CA PHE A 60 10.04 -5.63 -13.40
C PHE A 60 9.82 -4.62 -12.26
N LEU A 61 9.59 -5.12 -11.05
CA LEU A 61 9.48 -4.31 -9.85
C LEU A 61 10.76 -4.42 -9.03
N SER A 62 11.39 -3.29 -8.71
CA SER A 62 12.63 -3.26 -7.91
C SER A 62 12.53 -2.31 -6.72
N THR A 63 13.33 -2.55 -5.69
CA THR A 63 13.49 -1.65 -4.54
C THR A 63 14.38 -0.43 -4.87
N GLU A 64 15.27 -0.54 -5.86
CA GLU A 64 16.24 0.51 -6.18
C GLU A 64 15.70 1.47 -7.27
N PRO A 65 15.84 2.80 -7.07
CA PRO A 65 15.54 3.78 -8.11
C PRO A 65 16.64 3.82 -9.19
N ASN A 66 16.26 4.20 -10.42
CA ASN A 66 17.14 4.38 -11.59
C ASN A 66 17.98 3.15 -11.99
N LEU A 67 17.43 1.95 -11.85
CA LEU A 67 18.08 0.75 -12.39
C LEU A 67 18.07 0.78 -13.92
N LYS A 68 19.25 0.67 -14.53
CA LYS A 68 19.37 0.43 -15.97
C LYS A 68 18.88 -0.98 -16.29
N SER A 69 18.27 -1.16 -17.46
CA SER A 69 17.73 -2.43 -17.95
C SER A 69 18.71 -3.61 -17.88
N CYS A 70 20.02 -3.36 -17.97
CA CYS A 70 21.07 -4.38 -17.84
C CYS A 70 21.20 -5.02 -16.44
N CYS A 71 20.65 -4.39 -15.41
CA CYS A 71 20.76 -4.81 -14.01
C CYS A 71 19.46 -5.43 -13.47
N LEU A 72 18.41 -5.52 -14.28
CA LEU A 72 17.15 -6.17 -13.94
C LEU A 72 17.34 -7.69 -14.04
N LYS A 73 17.70 -8.32 -12.91
CA LYS A 73 17.78 -9.78 -12.79
C LYS A 73 16.71 -10.26 -11.82
N ALA A 74 15.79 -11.07 -12.34
CA ALA A 74 14.75 -11.76 -11.57
C ALA A 74 15.14 -13.21 -11.18
N ASN A 75 16.33 -13.68 -11.58
CA ASN A 75 16.78 -15.06 -11.37
C ASN A 75 18.18 -15.10 -10.71
N GLY A 76 18.40 -16.06 -9.80
CA GLY A 76 19.71 -16.41 -9.23
C GLY A 76 20.14 -15.64 -7.96
N GLN A 77 21.39 -15.85 -7.52
CA GLN A 77 21.96 -15.15 -6.37
C GLN A 77 22.09 -13.64 -6.65
N GLY A 78 21.45 -12.83 -5.82
CA GLY A 78 21.42 -11.37 -5.97
C GLY A 78 20.29 -10.84 -6.85
N MET A 79 19.12 -11.50 -6.85
CA MET A 79 17.88 -10.94 -7.40
C MET A 79 17.71 -9.50 -6.93
N ARG A 80 17.46 -8.59 -7.88
CA ARG A 80 17.19 -7.18 -7.60
C ARG A 80 15.78 -6.74 -8.01
N ALA A 81 15.06 -7.62 -8.68
CA ALA A 81 13.74 -7.32 -9.20
C ALA A 81 12.86 -8.58 -9.23
N ILE A 82 11.55 -8.36 -9.18
CA ILE A 82 10.51 -9.38 -9.37
C ILE A 82 9.86 -9.11 -10.72
N GLU A 83 9.62 -10.17 -11.50
CA GLU A 83 8.89 -10.06 -12.75
C GLU A 83 7.40 -9.85 -12.47
N VAL A 84 6.75 -8.94 -13.18
CA VAL A 84 5.37 -8.54 -12.92
C VAL A 84 4.56 -8.72 -14.19
N GLU A 85 3.44 -9.43 -14.04
CA GLU A 85 2.43 -9.60 -15.08
C GLU A 85 1.12 -8.96 -14.62
N GLY A 86 0.66 -7.94 -15.35
CA GLY A 86 -0.51 -7.16 -14.95
C GLY A 86 -0.98 -6.18 -16.02
N LEU A 87 -2.19 -5.66 -15.84
CA LEU A 87 -2.81 -4.70 -16.75
C LEU A 87 -2.46 -3.26 -16.34
N GLY A 88 -2.23 -2.37 -17.31
CA GLY A 88 -2.03 -0.94 -17.05
C GLY A 88 -0.67 -0.57 -16.45
N LEU A 89 0.33 -1.45 -16.58
CA LEU A 89 1.68 -1.24 -16.04
C LEU A 89 2.49 -0.20 -16.84
N SER A 90 2.32 -0.16 -18.16
CA SER A 90 3.14 0.67 -19.05
C SER A 90 3.02 2.17 -18.79
N SER A 91 1.87 2.64 -18.31
CA SER A 91 1.68 4.08 -18.00
C SER A 91 2.40 4.53 -16.72
N ARG A 92 2.97 3.60 -15.95
CA ARG A 92 3.61 3.87 -14.65
C ARG A 92 5.10 3.53 -14.63
N GLU A 93 5.72 3.37 -15.80
CA GLU A 93 7.16 3.11 -15.91
C GLU A 93 7.99 4.20 -15.22
N GLY A 94 9.07 3.78 -14.54
CA GLY A 94 10.01 4.64 -13.82
C GLY A 94 9.46 5.24 -12.51
N SER A 95 8.19 4.97 -12.18
CA SER A 95 7.53 5.52 -11.01
C SER A 95 7.54 4.54 -9.85
N LEU A 96 7.54 5.08 -8.62
CA LEU A 96 7.29 4.30 -7.41
C LEU A 96 5.80 3.93 -7.36
N VAL A 97 5.50 2.64 -7.37
CA VAL A 97 4.14 2.10 -7.37
C VAL A 97 3.98 1.04 -6.27
N ALA A 98 2.77 0.94 -5.75
CA ALA A 98 2.32 -0.22 -4.97
C ALA A 98 1.48 -1.11 -5.90
N LEU A 99 1.84 -2.38 -5.96
CA LEU A 99 1.17 -3.40 -6.76
C LEU A 99 0.69 -4.51 -5.85
N ARG A 100 -0.57 -4.91 -6.04
CA ARG A 100 -1.19 -6.04 -5.36
C ARG A 100 -1.37 -7.16 -6.37
N GLY A 101 -0.94 -8.37 -6.02
CA GLY A 101 -1.00 -9.52 -6.92
C GLY A 101 -0.66 -10.83 -6.21
N ILE A 102 -0.65 -11.93 -6.94
CA ILE A 102 -0.34 -13.26 -6.42
C ILE A 102 1.15 -13.55 -6.63
N LEU A 103 1.88 -13.81 -5.55
CA LEU A 103 3.29 -14.18 -5.64
C LEU A 103 3.42 -15.63 -6.09
N TYR A 104 4.16 -15.84 -7.18
CA TYR A 104 4.47 -17.14 -7.74
C TYR A 104 5.99 -17.31 -7.86
N ILE A 105 6.49 -18.43 -7.36
CA ILE A 105 7.90 -18.79 -7.42
C ILE A 105 8.03 -20.00 -8.34
N ASP A 106 8.84 -19.87 -9.39
CA ASP A 106 9.14 -21.00 -10.27
C ASP A 106 9.89 -22.07 -9.47
N GLN A 107 9.48 -23.34 -9.63
CA GLN A 107 10.09 -24.48 -8.96
C GLN A 107 11.35 -24.97 -9.68
N ASN A 108 11.63 -24.48 -10.89
CA ASN A 108 12.83 -24.83 -11.63
C ASN A 108 13.99 -23.88 -11.30
N PRO A 109 15.16 -24.39 -10.89
CA PRO A 109 16.34 -23.57 -10.70
C PRO A 109 16.88 -23.04 -12.05
N PRO A 110 17.32 -21.78 -12.14
CA PRO A 110 17.31 -20.77 -11.08
C PRO A 110 15.90 -20.24 -10.82
N HIS A 111 15.45 -20.37 -9.57
CA HIS A 111 14.14 -19.90 -9.12
C HIS A 111 13.96 -18.45 -9.53
N SER A 112 12.78 -18.12 -10.03
CA SER A 112 12.39 -16.78 -10.47
C SER A 112 11.12 -16.36 -9.75
N LEU A 113 11.10 -15.13 -9.25
CA LEU A 113 9.95 -14.55 -8.57
C LEU A 113 9.07 -13.82 -9.58
N HIS A 114 7.79 -14.16 -9.58
CA HIS A 114 6.75 -13.60 -10.43
C HIS A 114 5.62 -13.04 -9.56
N LEU A 115 5.11 -11.87 -9.93
CA LEU A 115 3.90 -11.29 -9.38
C LEU A 115 2.82 -11.33 -10.46
N LEU A 116 1.91 -12.28 -10.33
CA LEU A 116 0.83 -12.53 -11.28
C LEU A 116 -0.40 -11.69 -10.94
N ALA A 117 -1.18 -11.36 -11.97
CA ALA A 117 -2.41 -10.57 -11.85
C ALA A 117 -2.20 -9.25 -11.07
N ALA A 118 -1.05 -8.61 -11.30
CA ALA A 118 -0.68 -7.40 -10.59
C ALA A 118 -1.60 -6.24 -10.99
N LEU A 119 -2.23 -5.64 -9.99
CA LEU A 119 -3.04 -4.44 -10.11
C LEU A 119 -2.44 -3.34 -9.23
N PRO A 120 -2.51 -2.07 -9.63
CA PRO A 120 -2.11 -0.98 -8.75
C PRO A 120 -2.97 -1.01 -7.49
N ALA A 121 -2.32 -1.05 -6.33
CA ALA A 121 -3.01 -0.93 -5.06
C ALA A 121 -3.70 0.43 -5.04
N GLU A 122 -5.02 0.44 -4.84
CA GLU A 122 -5.73 1.69 -4.60
C GLU A 122 -5.30 2.22 -3.23
N ASP A 123 -4.82 3.46 -3.16
CA ASP A 123 -4.60 4.18 -1.89
C ASP A 123 -5.97 4.47 -1.23
N ASP A 124 -6.64 3.44 -0.73
CA ASP A 124 -7.92 3.58 -0.04
C ASP A 124 -7.74 4.36 1.28
N ASP A 125 -6.56 4.28 1.88
CA ASP A 125 -6.20 5.02 3.10
C ASP A 125 -6.28 6.54 2.90
N GLY A 126 -5.86 7.04 1.74
CA GLY A 126 -5.89 8.47 1.43
C GLY A 126 -7.32 9.03 1.39
N LYS A 127 -8.27 8.25 0.86
CA LYS A 127 -9.69 8.64 0.80
C LYS A 127 -10.30 8.67 2.19
N ILE A 128 -10.00 7.66 3.02
CA ILE A 128 -10.53 7.56 4.40
C ILE A 128 -10.05 8.73 5.25
N ILE A 129 -8.76 9.07 5.19
CA ILE A 129 -8.17 10.18 5.95
C ILE A 129 -8.80 11.52 5.52
N THR A 130 -8.95 11.74 4.20
CA THR A 130 -9.54 12.97 3.68
C THR A 130 -11.00 13.13 4.13
N PHE A 131 -11.78 12.05 4.10
CA PHE A 131 -13.15 12.05 4.57
C PHE A 131 -13.25 12.31 6.08
N ALA A 132 -12.37 11.71 6.87
CA ALA A 132 -12.32 11.91 8.32
C ALA A 132 -12.02 13.37 8.68
N MET A 133 -11.04 14.00 8.04
CA MET A 133 -10.71 15.41 8.27
C MET A 133 -11.90 16.34 7.94
N LEU A 134 -12.61 16.06 6.86
CA LEU A 134 -13.78 16.84 6.45
C LEU A 134 -14.91 16.76 7.49
N MET A 135 -15.20 15.57 8.00
CA MET A 135 -16.24 15.36 9.02
C MET A 135 -15.88 16.05 10.35
N ILE A 136 -14.62 15.97 10.77
CA ILE A 136 -14.14 16.67 11.98
C ILE A 136 -14.25 18.19 11.79
N GLY A 137 -13.88 18.72 10.63
CA GLY A 137 -13.98 20.14 10.30
C GLY A 137 -15.42 20.66 10.40
N LEU A 138 -16.37 19.91 9.83
CA LEU A 138 -17.80 20.27 9.89
C LEU A 138 -18.35 20.24 11.32
N ALA A 139 -17.95 19.25 12.12
CA ALA A 139 -18.38 19.14 13.52
C ALA A 139 -17.87 20.32 14.36
N LEU A 140 -16.60 20.70 14.19
CA LEU A 140 -16.01 21.86 14.88
C LEU A 140 -16.68 23.16 14.46
N MET A 141 -16.92 23.35 13.16
CA MET A 141 -17.59 24.54 12.64
C MET A 141 -19.02 24.66 13.18
N GLY A 142 -19.77 23.55 13.22
CA GLY A 142 -21.09 23.50 13.84
C GLY A 142 -21.07 23.83 15.33
N TYR A 143 -20.09 23.32 16.07
CA TYR A 143 -19.94 23.61 17.50
C TYR A 143 -19.62 25.08 17.79
N ILE A 144 -18.72 25.70 17.01
CA ILE A 144 -18.39 27.12 17.13
C ILE A 144 -19.64 27.97 16.81
N CYS A 145 -20.38 27.63 15.76
CA CYS A 145 -21.60 28.33 15.39
C CYS A 145 -22.66 28.24 16.50
N TYR A 146 -22.81 27.08 17.12
CA TYR A 146 -23.68 26.88 18.27
C TYR A 146 -23.31 27.79 19.44
N LEU A 147 -22.03 27.82 19.83
CA LEU A 147 -21.55 28.68 20.93
C LEU A 147 -21.87 30.16 20.66
N LEU A 148 -21.55 30.65 19.45
CA LEU A 148 -21.81 32.05 19.08
C LEU A 148 -23.31 32.40 19.07
N CYS A 149 -24.17 31.46 18.65
CA CYS A 149 -25.62 31.66 18.70
C CYS A 149 -26.13 31.69 20.16
N THR A 150 -25.64 30.80 21.02
CA THR A 150 -26.05 30.78 22.43
C THR A 150 -25.59 32.02 23.20
N ASP A 151 -24.39 32.53 22.94
CA ASP A 151 -23.84 33.70 23.63
C ASP A 151 -24.63 34.99 23.31
N LYS A 152 -25.10 35.12 22.05
CA LYS A 152 -26.00 36.21 21.65
C LYS A 152 -27.38 36.14 22.32
N ILE A 153 -27.87 34.94 22.64
CA ILE A 153 -29.17 34.76 23.32
C ILE A 153 -29.05 35.18 24.80
N TRP A 154 -27.93 34.89 25.45
CA TRP A 154 -27.71 35.25 26.86
C TRP A 154 -27.47 36.74 27.07
N LYS A 155 -26.84 37.44 26.12
CA LYS A 155 -26.56 38.88 26.25
C LYS A 155 -27.77 39.80 26.04
N LYS A 156 -28.91 39.25 25.63
CA LYS A 156 -30.15 40.00 25.33
C LYS A 156 -31.21 39.88 26.43
N ARG A 157 -30.88 39.24 27.56
CA ARG A 157 -31.72 39.10 28.74
C ARG A 157 -31.05 39.79 29.92
#